data_AF-A0A5N8WR27-F1
#
_entry.id   AF-A0A5N8WR27-F1
#
_cell.length_a   1.000
_cell.length_b   1.000
_cell.length_c   1.000
_cell.angle_alpha   90.00
_cell.angle_beta   90.00
_cell.angle_gamma   90.00
#
_symmetry.space_group_name_H-M   'P 1'
#
loop_
_entity.id
_entity.type
_entity.pdbx_description
1 polymer ?
#
loop_
_entity_poly.entity_id
_entity_poly.type
_entity_poly.pdbx_seq_one_letter_code
_entity_poly.pdbx_strand_id
1 'polypeptide(L)'
;MTDLEVSPEIPKKGASDILDCLTPVEKVDLEPLAKQSSSLGVDSAAAALATFCATWQSGAGFLADCAVTLAEALNSAGNNYAATDEAIRDAVNSVKSDLS
;
A
#
# COMPACT_ATOMS: atom_id res chain seq x y z
N MET A 1 9.75 -16.44 29.55
CA MET A 1 9.91 -15.15 28.86
C MET A 1 8.79 -15.11 27.85
N THR A 2 7.78 -14.30 28.09
CA THR A 2 6.56 -14.26 27.25
C THR A 2 6.92 -13.76 25.87
N ASP A 3 6.51 -14.54 24.90
CA ASP A 3 6.61 -14.35 23.46
C ASP A 3 5.97 -13.00 23.07
N LEU A 4 6.81 -11.96 23.04
CA LEU A 4 6.46 -10.60 22.58
C LEU A 4 6.92 -10.40 21.12
N GLU A 5 7.30 -11.48 20.42
CA GLU A 5 7.76 -11.45 19.03
C GLU A 5 6.58 -11.11 18.10
N VAL A 6 6.27 -9.82 17.98
CA VAL A 6 5.56 -9.32 16.81
C VAL A 6 6.53 -9.46 15.64
N SER A 7 6.37 -10.52 14.85
CA SER A 7 7.27 -10.78 13.72
C SER A 7 7.34 -9.57 12.78
N PRO A 8 8.55 -9.11 12.39
CA PRO A 8 8.72 -7.99 11.44
C PRO A 8 8.14 -8.28 10.06
N GLU A 9 7.81 -9.55 9.78
CA GLU A 9 7.14 -9.97 8.56
C GLU A 9 5.65 -9.61 8.53
N ILE A 10 5.01 -9.37 9.69
CA ILE A 10 3.59 -8.98 9.76
C ILE A 10 3.36 -7.59 9.13
N PRO A 11 4.12 -6.53 9.49
CA PRO A 11 4.02 -5.24 8.81
C PRO A 11 4.32 -5.32 7.31
N LYS A 12 5.38 -6.06 6.92
CA LYS A 12 5.75 -6.23 5.50
C LYS A 12 4.65 -6.92 4.70
N LYS A 13 4.01 -7.94 5.27
CA LYS A 13 2.85 -8.59 4.67
C LYS A 13 1.70 -7.61 4.52
N GLY A 14 1.41 -6.82 5.55
CA GLY A 14 0.39 -5.76 5.47
C GLY A 14 0.66 -4.76 4.35
N ALA A 15 1.92 -4.38 4.14
CA ALA A 15 2.33 -3.51 3.03
C ALA A 15 2.00 -4.15 1.66
N SER A 16 2.32 -5.43 1.48
CA SER A 16 1.97 -6.18 0.26
C SER A 16 0.45 -6.28 0.07
N ASP A 17 -0.28 -6.68 1.11
CA ASP A 17 -1.73 -6.90 1.06
C ASP A 17 -2.48 -5.60 0.67
N ILE A 18 -2.01 -4.43 1.14
CA ILE A 18 -2.58 -3.13 0.77
C ILE A 18 -2.38 -2.81 -0.71
N LEU A 19 -1.18 -3.08 -1.26
CA LEU A 19 -0.90 -2.85 -2.68
C LEU A 19 -1.66 -3.83 -3.58
N ASP A 20 -1.76 -5.09 -3.17
CA ASP A 20 -2.52 -6.12 -3.89
C ASP A 20 -4.03 -5.79 -3.95
N CYS A 21 -4.57 -5.22 -2.86
CA CYS A 21 -5.96 -4.76 -2.80
C CYS A 21 -6.29 -3.68 -3.85
N LEU A 22 -5.30 -2.86 -4.23
CA LEU A 22 -5.49 -1.79 -5.21
C LEU A 22 -5.21 -2.20 -6.66
N THR A 23 -4.54 -3.33 -6.89
CA THR A 23 -4.29 -3.87 -8.24
C THR A 23 -5.55 -3.91 -9.13
N PRO A 24 -6.75 -4.29 -8.64
CA PRO A 24 -7.97 -4.24 -9.44
C PRO A 24 -8.38 -2.82 -9.88
N VAL A 25 -8.12 -1.80 -9.05
CA VAL A 25 -8.48 -0.39 -9.35
C VAL A 25 -7.62 0.16 -10.48
N GLU A 26 -6.32 -0.15 -10.48
CA GLU A 26 -5.38 0.23 -11.55
C GLU A 26 -5.72 -0.44 -12.91
N LYS A 27 -6.37 -1.60 -12.87
CA LYS A 27 -6.78 -2.34 -14.08
C LYS A 27 -8.05 -1.80 -14.73
N VAL A 28 -8.78 -0.89 -14.08
CA VAL A 28 -9.98 -0.29 -14.64
C VAL A 28 -9.58 0.80 -15.64
N ASP A 29 -9.43 0.41 -16.90
CA ASP A 29 -9.23 1.34 -18.01
C ASP A 29 -10.58 1.89 -18.51
N LEU A 30 -10.87 3.14 -18.14
CA LEU A 30 -12.08 3.86 -18.58
C LEU A 30 -11.84 4.72 -19.82
N GLU A 31 -10.62 4.78 -20.36
CA GLU A 31 -10.31 5.58 -21.55
C GLU A 31 -11.11 5.14 -22.79
N PRO A 32 -11.30 3.83 -23.07
CA PRO A 32 -12.15 3.38 -24.17
C PRO A 32 -13.61 3.79 -24.00
N LEU A 33 -14.14 3.73 -22.76
CA LEU A 33 -15.50 4.15 -22.44
C LEU A 33 -15.68 5.66 -22.60
N ALA A 34 -14.72 6.46 -22.15
CA ALA A 34 -14.73 7.90 -22.33
C ALA A 34 -14.71 8.30 -23.83
N LYS A 35 -13.96 7.58 -24.67
CA LYS A 35 -13.92 7.81 -26.13
C LYS A 35 -15.25 7.49 -26.82
N GLN A 36 -16.00 6.50 -26.32
CA GLN A 36 -17.34 6.15 -26.80
C GLN A 36 -18.43 7.12 -26.34
N SER A 37 -18.15 8.08 -25.46
CA SER A 37 -19.14 9.08 -25.02
C SER A 37 -19.78 9.83 -26.20
N SER A 38 -18.99 10.11 -27.25
CA SER A 38 -19.45 10.79 -28.48
C SER A 38 -20.46 9.98 -29.31
N SER A 39 -20.54 8.65 -29.12
CA SER A 39 -21.49 7.79 -29.84
C SER A 39 -22.86 7.66 -29.15
N LEU A 40 -23.02 8.23 -27.95
CA LEU A 40 -24.27 8.16 -27.18
C LEU A 40 -25.41 9.00 -27.79
N GLY A 41 -25.10 9.94 -28.71
CA GLY A 41 -26.09 10.79 -29.39
C GLY A 41 -26.85 11.75 -28.47
N VAL A 42 -26.46 11.84 -27.19
CA VAL A 42 -27.06 12.69 -26.16
C VAL A 42 -25.95 13.39 -25.40
N ASP A 43 -25.77 14.69 -25.64
CA ASP A 43 -24.65 15.49 -25.11
C ASP A 43 -24.56 15.44 -23.57
N SER A 44 -25.70 15.41 -22.87
CA SER A 44 -25.74 15.32 -21.41
C SER A 44 -25.23 13.97 -20.88
N ALA A 45 -25.51 12.87 -21.59
CA ALA A 45 -25.00 11.55 -21.23
C ALA A 45 -23.50 11.42 -21.50
N ALA A 46 -23.03 12.00 -22.61
CA ALA A 46 -21.61 12.06 -22.95
C ALA A 46 -20.82 12.85 -21.90
N ALA A 47 -21.32 14.02 -21.50
CA ALA A 47 -20.73 14.85 -20.46
C ALA A 47 -20.70 14.13 -19.10
N ALA A 48 -21.80 13.50 -18.69
CA ALA A 48 -21.86 12.76 -17.43
C ALA A 48 -20.88 11.59 -17.40
N LEU A 49 -20.73 10.85 -18.51
CA LEU A 49 -19.77 9.76 -18.63
C LEU A 49 -18.32 10.28 -18.54
N ALA A 50 -18.00 11.38 -19.22
CA ALA A 50 -16.67 12.00 -19.13
C ALA A 50 -16.36 12.45 -17.69
N THR A 51 -17.31 13.08 -17.00
CA THR A 51 -17.16 13.47 -15.58
C THR A 51 -16.95 12.26 -14.68
N PHE A 52 -17.70 11.18 -14.87
CA PHE A 52 -17.51 9.94 -14.14
C PHE A 52 -16.10 9.38 -14.33
N CYS A 53 -15.64 9.23 -15.58
CA CYS A 53 -14.32 8.69 -15.87
C CYS A 53 -13.20 9.53 -15.24
N ALA A 54 -13.28 10.87 -15.35
CA ALA A 54 -12.31 11.77 -14.74
C ALA A 54 -12.29 11.68 -13.20
N THR A 55 -13.47 11.58 -12.58
CA THR A 55 -13.60 11.43 -11.13
C THR A 55 -13.03 10.10 -10.66
N TRP A 56 -13.35 9.01 -11.37
CA TRP A 56 -12.79 7.68 -11.09
C TRP A 56 -11.28 7.69 -11.17
N GLN A 57 -10.71 8.21 -12.26
CA GLN A 57 -9.26 8.25 -12.46
C GLN A 57 -8.54 9.07 -11.38
N SER A 58 -9.12 10.20 -10.97
CA SER A 58 -8.57 11.03 -9.88
C SER A 58 -8.64 10.32 -8.53
N GLY A 59 -9.78 9.68 -8.21
CA GLY A 59 -9.96 8.94 -6.96
C GLY A 59 -9.07 7.69 -6.89
N ALA A 60 -8.93 6.96 -7.99
CA ALA A 60 -8.05 5.82 -8.12
C ALA A 60 -6.58 6.20 -7.87
N GLY A 61 -6.10 7.29 -8.48
CA GLY A 61 -4.75 7.80 -8.24
C GLY A 61 -4.52 8.19 -6.78
N PHE A 62 -5.45 8.93 -6.18
CA PHE A 62 -5.35 9.30 -4.77
C PHE A 62 -5.29 8.08 -3.83
N LEU A 63 -6.11 7.05 -4.09
CA LEU A 63 -6.09 5.81 -3.32
C LEU A 63 -4.75 5.06 -3.48
N ALA A 64 -4.21 5.01 -4.70
CA ALA A 64 -2.90 4.41 -4.98
C ALA A 64 -1.78 5.11 -4.21
N ASP A 65 -1.71 6.44 -4.26
CA ASP A 65 -0.71 7.23 -3.52
C ASP A 65 -0.78 7.01 -2.01
N CYS A 66 -2.01 6.96 -1.47
CA CYS A 66 -2.25 6.68 -0.05
C CYS A 66 -1.77 5.27 0.35
N ALA A 67 -2.05 4.26 -0.47
CA ALA A 67 -1.62 2.89 -0.23
C ALA A 67 -0.11 2.72 -0.34
N VAL A 68 0.55 3.35 -1.31
CA VAL A 68 2.01 3.36 -1.42
C VAL A 68 2.62 3.95 -0.16
N THR A 69 2.15 5.12 0.28
CA THR A 69 2.62 5.78 1.50
C THR A 69 2.46 4.88 2.74
N LEU A 70 1.31 4.21 2.87
CA LEU A 70 1.04 3.31 3.99
C LEU A 70 1.92 2.05 3.94
N ALA A 71 2.10 1.48 2.74
CA ALA A 71 2.96 0.32 2.52
C ALA A 71 4.43 0.64 2.85
N GLU A 72 4.93 1.80 2.45
CA GLU A 72 6.27 2.29 2.82
C GLU A 72 6.43 2.44 4.33
N ALA A 73 5.42 3.02 5.01
CA ALA A 73 5.43 3.16 6.47
C ALA A 73 5.47 1.80 7.19
N LEU A 74 4.68 0.83 6.72
CA LEU A 74 4.66 -0.53 7.26
C LEU A 74 5.99 -1.27 7.03
N ASN A 75 6.59 -1.13 5.85
CA ASN A 75 7.92 -1.68 5.57
C ASN A 75 9.00 -1.07 6.48
N SER A 76 8.96 0.25 6.66
CA SER A 76 9.85 0.97 7.57
C SER A 76 9.70 0.49 9.01
N ALA A 77 8.47 0.32 9.48
CA ALA A 77 8.18 -0.22 10.81
C ALA A 77 8.73 -1.64 10.99
N GLY A 78 8.53 -2.52 10.00
CA GLY A 78 9.08 -3.88 10.02
C GLY A 78 10.60 -3.91 10.07
N ASN A 79 11.27 -3.06 9.29
CA ASN A 79 12.73 -2.95 9.29
C ASN A 79 13.28 -2.39 10.61
N ASN A 80 12.64 -1.35 11.17
CA ASN A 80 13.04 -0.77 12.45
C ASN A 80 12.88 -1.77 13.60
N TYR A 81 11.82 -2.58 13.58
CA TYR A 81 11.64 -3.65 14.55
C TYR A 81 12.76 -4.69 14.47
N ALA A 82 13.06 -5.19 13.26
CA ALA A 82 14.13 -6.16 13.05
C ALA A 82 15.50 -5.64 13.52
N ALA A 83 15.85 -4.39 13.17
CA ALA A 83 17.10 -3.76 13.59
C ALA A 83 17.18 -3.56 15.11
N THR A 84 16.05 -3.22 15.75
CA THR A 84 15.99 -3.06 17.21
C THR A 84 16.15 -4.42 17.91
N ASP A 85 15.51 -5.47 17.41
CA ASP A 85 15.62 -6.81 17.97
C ASP A 85 17.06 -7.36 17.85
N GLU A 86 17.70 -7.14 16.70
CA GLU A 86 19.12 -7.48 16.49
C GLU A 86 20.03 -6.74 17.49
N ALA A 87 19.87 -5.43 17.64
CA ALA A 87 20.66 -4.63 18.58
C ALA A 87 20.48 -5.08 20.04
N ILE A 88 19.25 -5.44 20.44
CA ILE A 88 18.97 -5.98 21.78
C ILE A 88 19.68 -7.34 21.95
N ARG A 89 19.58 -8.22 20.96
CA ARG A 89 20.21 -9.54 20.99
C ARG A 89 21.73 -9.45 21.09
N ASP A 90 22.34 -8.57 20.32
CA ASP A 90 23.78 -8.32 20.34
C ASP A 90 24.23 -7.77 21.70
N ALA A 91 23.50 -6.81 22.26
CA ALA A 91 23.79 -6.27 23.59
C ALA A 91 23.71 -7.36 24.68
N VAL A 92 22.69 -8.21 24.63
CA VAL A 92 22.54 -9.35 25.56
C VAL A 92 23.70 -10.35 25.40
N ASN A 93 24.12 -10.65 24.18
CA ASN A 93 25.23 -11.56 23.92
C ASN A 93 26.58 -10.99 24.37
N SER A 94 26.81 -9.70 24.19
CA SER A 94 28.00 -9.01 24.70
C SER A 94 28.11 -9.13 26.21
N VAL A 95 27.03 -8.80 26.94
CA VAL A 95 27.00 -8.90 28.41
C VAL A 95 27.26 -10.33 28.89
N LYS A 96 26.68 -11.34 28.20
CA LYS A 96 26.94 -12.75 28.52
C LYS A 96 28.41 -13.13 28.33
N SER A 97 29.05 -12.64 27.28
CA SER A 97 30.48 -12.88 27.01
C SER A 97 31.38 -12.21 28.04
N ASP A 98 31.00 -11.03 28.55
CA ASP A 98 31.79 -10.31 29.56
C ASP A 98 31.70 -10.96 30.95
N LEU A 99 30.67 -11.77 31.18
CA LEU A 99 30.40 -12.47 32.45
C LEU A 99 30.93 -13.91 32.50
N SER A 100 31.43 -14.44 31.39
CA SER A 100 31.98 -15.80 31.24
C SER A 100 33.51 -15.79 31.25
#